data_AF-A0A846JPR4-F1
#
_entry.id   AF-A0A846JPR4-F1
#
_cell.length_a   1.000
_cell.length_b   1.000
_cell.length_c   1.000
_cell.angle_alpha   90.00
_cell.angle_beta   90.00
_cell.angle_gamma   90.00
#
_symmetry.space_group_name_H-M   'P 1'
#
loop_
_entity.id
_entity.type
_entity.pdbx_description
1 polymer ?
#
loop_
_entity_poly.entity_id
_entity_poly.type
_entity_poly.pdbx_seq_one_letter_code
_entity_poly.pdbx_strand_id
1 'polypeptide(L)' 'MDAKCCKCNLYWNISIKAQVPMNGYICPKCRAKETKEKQKAKELRKGRITSVLLKNRKRFHI' A
#
# COMPACT_ATOMS: atom_id res chain seq x y z
N MET A 1 -8.46 -26.05 1.27
CA MET A 1 -9.11 -24.95 0.56
C MET A 1 -8.03 -24.13 -0.11
N ASP A 2 -8.02 -24.10 -1.42
CA ASP A 2 -7.11 -23.26 -2.20
C ASP A 2 -7.90 -22.10 -2.82
N ALA A 3 -7.28 -20.93 -2.82
CA ALA A 3 -7.85 -19.75 -3.42
C ALA A 3 -6.85 -19.14 -4.41
N LYS A 4 -7.36 -18.83 -5.61
CA LYS A 4 -6.58 -18.14 -6.64
C LYS A 4 -6.54 -16.65 -6.33
N CYS A 5 -5.35 -16.08 -6.27
CA CYS A 5 -5.18 -14.65 -6.05
C CYS A 5 -5.58 -13.86 -7.31
N CYS A 6 -6.44 -12.85 -7.18
CA CYS A 6 -6.86 -12.01 -8.32
C CYS A 6 -5.75 -11.12 -8.89
N LYS A 7 -4.68 -10.83 -8.12
CA LYS A 7 -3.59 -9.95 -8.57
C LYS A 7 -2.41 -10.69 -9.19
N CYS A 8 -2.08 -11.88 -8.70
CA CYS A 8 -0.90 -12.63 -9.15
C CYS A 8 -1.22 -13.99 -9.75
N ASN A 9 -2.50 -14.36 -9.83
CA ASN A 9 -3.02 -15.63 -10.39
C ASN A 9 -2.44 -16.92 -9.79
N LEU A 10 -1.66 -16.83 -8.71
CA LEU A 10 -1.12 -17.95 -7.98
C LEU A 10 -2.19 -18.56 -7.07
N TYR A 11 -2.15 -19.89 -6.94
CA TYR A 11 -2.96 -20.62 -5.97
C TYR A 11 -2.28 -20.56 -4.61
N TRP A 12 -3.06 -20.23 -3.58
CA TRP A 12 -2.60 -20.22 -2.20
C TRP A 12 -3.46 -21.14 -1.38
N ASN A 13 -2.81 -21.94 -0.53
CA ASN A 13 -3.50 -22.68 0.49
C ASN A 13 -4.00 -21.70 1.56
N ILE A 14 -5.31 -21.63 1.73
CA ILE A 14 -5.95 -20.77 2.72
C ILE A 14 -6.63 -21.63 3.78
N SER A 15 -6.70 -21.09 5.00
CA SER A 15 -7.48 -21.73 6.05
C SER A 15 -8.95 -21.82 5.64
N ILE A 16 -9.63 -22.91 5.98
CA ILE A 16 -11.07 -23.10 5.72
C ILE A 16 -11.90 -22.01 6.42
N LYS A 17 -11.38 -21.41 7.49
CA LYS A 17 -12.00 -20.28 8.22
C LYS A 17 -11.73 -18.91 7.58
N ALA A 18 -10.87 -18.83 6.57
CA ALA A 18 -10.54 -17.57 5.96
C ALA A 18 -11.74 -17.09 5.14
N GLN A 19 -12.40 -16.02 5.59
CA GLN A 19 -13.45 -15.35 4.83
C GLN A 19 -12.80 -14.75 3.58
N VAL A 20 -12.99 -15.40 2.44
CA VAL A 20 -12.64 -14.84 1.14
C VAL A 20 -13.75 -13.87 0.76
N PRO A 21 -13.47 -12.55 0.70
CA PRO A 21 -14.49 -11.58 0.31
C PRO A 21 -14.94 -11.84 -1.13
N MET A 22 -16.20 -11.52 -1.43
CA MET A 22 -16.79 -11.65 -2.78
C MET A 22 -16.00 -10.90 -3.87
N ASN A 23 -15.28 -9.84 -3.47
CA ASN A 23 -14.36 -9.07 -4.32
C ASN A 23 -13.08 -9.83 -4.74
N GLY A 24 -12.93 -11.09 -4.32
CA GLY A 24 -11.83 -11.96 -4.70
C GLY A 24 -10.73 -12.08 -3.64
N TYR A 25 -10.05 -13.22 -3.66
CA TYR A 25 -8.95 -13.49 -2.74
C TYR A 25 -7.70 -12.67 -3.14
N ILE A 26 -7.12 -11.97 -2.16
CA ILE A 26 -5.84 -11.28 -2.31
C ILE A 26 -4.82 -11.97 -1.40
N CYS A 27 -3.75 -12.47 -2.01
CA CYS A 27 -2.71 -13.16 -1.25
C CYS A 27 -1.93 -12.21 -0.32
N PRO A 28 -1.33 -12.71 0.76
CA PRO A 28 -0.56 -11.91 1.71
C PRO A 28 0.61 -11.16 1.04
N LYS A 29 1.23 -11.74 0.00
CA LYS A 29 2.28 -11.06 -0.79
C LYS A 29 1.76 -9.80 -1.50
N CYS A 30 0.62 -9.90 -2.18
CA CYS A 30 0.02 -8.76 -2.88
C CYS A 30 -0.48 -7.70 -1.90
N ARG A 31 -1.05 -8.12 -0.76
CA ARG A 31 -1.48 -7.21 0.31
C ARG A 31 -0.31 -6.46 0.94
N ALA A 32 0.82 -7.15 1.17
CA ALA A 32 2.04 -6.52 1.66
C ALA A 32 2.62 -5.51 0.66
N LYS A 33 2.63 -5.83 -0.63
CA LYS A 33 3.08 -4.92 -1.69
C LYS A 33 2.26 -3.63 -1.72
N GLU A 34 0.94 -3.75 -1.71
CA GLU A 34 0.05 -2.58 -1.71
C GLU A 34 0.24 -1.69 -0.47
N THR A 35 0.47 -2.30 0.69
CA THR A 35 0.74 -1.56 1.93
C THR A 35 2.05 -0.79 1.84
N LYS A 36 3.10 -1.40 1.29
CA LYS A 36 4.39 -0.73 1.05
C LYS A 36 4.23 0.43 0.07
N GLU A 37 3.47 0.27 -1.00
CA GLU A 37 3.23 1.35 -1.97
C GLU A 37 2.47 2.52 -1.33
N LYS A 38 1.44 2.25 -0.52
CA LYS A 38 0.72 3.27 0.24
C LYS A 38 1.64 4.01 1.23
N GLN A 39 2.52 3.29 1.92
CA GLN A 39 3.51 3.90 2.82
C GLN A 39 4.51 4.77 2.05
N LYS A 40 5.06 4.27 0.93
CA LYS A 40 5.97 5.05 0.08
C LYS A 40 5.31 6.31 -0.46
N ALA A 41 4.03 6.23 -0.85
CA ALA A 41 3.26 7.40 -1.29
C ALA A 41 3.03 8.42 -0.16
N LYS A 42 2.78 7.96 1.08
CA LYS A 42 2.67 8.83 2.26
C LYS A 42 4.01 9.51 2.59
N GLU A 43 5.10 8.78 2.57
CA GLU A 43 6.44 9.32 2.82
C GLU A 43 6.86 10.32 1.73
N LEU A 44 6.57 10.03 0.46
CA LEU A 44 6.80 10.98 -0.63
C LEU A 44 5.98 12.28 -0.45
N ARG A 45 4.73 12.17 0.01
CA ARG A 45 3.89 13.35 0.33
C ARG A 45 4.47 14.13 1.51
N LYS A 46 4.93 13.47 2.58
CA LYS A 46 5.57 14.15 3.72
C LYS A 46 6.85 14.88 3.30
N GLY A 47 7.71 14.25 2.50
CA GLY A 47 8.92 14.90 1.96
C GLY A 47 8.62 16.12 1.07
N ARG A 48 7.52 16.07 0.31
CA ARG A 48 7.04 17.24 -0.44
C ARG A 48 6.53 18.35 0.49
N ILE A 49 5.79 18.02 1.55
CA ILE A 49 5.29 19.00 2.51
C ILE A 49 6.44 19.68 3.25
N THR A 50 7.43 18.92 3.73
CA THR A 50 8.60 19.48 4.43
C THR A 50 9.42 20.40 3.53
N SER A 51 9.66 20.01 2.28
CA SER A 51 10.36 20.87 1.31
C SER A 51 9.59 22.15 0.97
N VAL A 52 8.26 22.09 0.81
CA VAL A 52 7.43 23.29 0.60
C VAL A 52 7.44 24.21 1.83
N LEU A 53 7.31 23.66 3.04
CA LEU A 53 7.37 24.42 4.29
C LEU A 53 8.73 25.13 4.45
N LEU A 54 9.83 24.42 4.19
CA LEU A 54 11.18 24.99 4.21
C LEU A 54 11.34 26.10 3.16
N LYS A 55 10.76 25.93 1.96
CA LYS A 55 10.82 26.92 0.88
C LYS A 55 10.02 28.19 1.22
N ASN A 56 8.85 28.04 1.83
CA ASN A 56 8.03 29.16 2.29
C ASN A 56 8.70 29.91 3.45
N ARG A 57 9.38 29.20 4.36
CA ARG A 57 10.10 29.81 5.48
C ARG A 57 11.25 30.71 5.04
N LYS A 58 11.96 30.36 3.95
CA LYS A 58 13.03 31.20 3.37
C LYS A 58 12.49 32.46 2.66
N ARG A 59 11.22 32.46 2.25
CA ARG A 59 10.61 33.55 1.47
C ARG A 59 10.21 34.75 2.32
N PHE A 60 10.13 34.59 3.65
CA PHE A 60 9.76 35.64 4.61
C PHE A 60 10.96 36.33 5.28
N HIS A 61 12.19 35.91 4.96
CA HIS A 61 13.44 36.48 5.49
C HIS A 61 14.18 37.32 4.43
N ILE A 62 13.45 37.96 3.52
CA ILE A 62 13.88 39.00 2.57
C ILE A 62 12.86 40.13 2.69
#